data_AF-A0A8S3X977-F1
#
_entry.id   AF-A0A8S3X977-F1
#
_cell.length_a   1.000
_cell.length_b   1.000
_cell.length_c   1.000
_cell.angle_alpha   90.00
_cell.angle_beta   90.00
_cell.angle_gamma   90.00
#
_symmetry.space_group_name_H-M   'P 1'
#
loop_
_entity.id
_entity.type
_entity.pdbx_description
1 polymer ?
#
loop_
_entity_poly.entity_id
_entity_poly.type
_entity_poly.pdbx_seq_one_letter_code
_entity_poly.pdbx_strand_id
1 'polypeptide(L)'
;MGSQTLPCVYHILPAEKPSAVRNCDVTNVTYDPLTLNCTPGHDGGVRQTFFLEVFDKITGMLLRNINNEEPLFEVPGLSTSGILALSIKSYNSKGLN
;
A
#
# COMPACT_ATOMS: atom_id res chain seq x y z
N MET A 1 -34.36 21.75 -35.24
CA MET A 1 -33.22 21.82 -34.29
C MET A 1 -33.72 21.25 -32.98
N GLY A 2 -33.27 20.16 -32.37
CA GLY A 2 -32.33 19.09 -32.67
C GLY A 2 -32.47 18.17 -31.45
N SER A 3 -33.40 17.22 -31.49
CA SER A 3 -33.67 16.33 -30.35
C SER A 3 -32.59 15.26 -30.35
N GLN A 4 -31.69 15.30 -29.36
CA GLN A 4 -30.70 14.25 -29.17
C GLN A 4 -31.43 12.99 -28.65
N THR A 5 -31.53 11.99 -29.53
CA THR A 5 -32.31 10.74 -29.37
C THR A 5 -31.52 9.57 -28.78
N LEU A 6 -30.25 9.77 -28.43
CA LEU A 6 -29.40 8.72 -27.86
C LEU A 6 -29.27 8.87 -26.34
N PRO A 7 -29.86 7.96 -25.54
CA PRO A 7 -29.65 7.97 -24.09
C PRO A 7 -28.20 7.62 -23.77
N CYS A 8 -27.57 8.41 -22.88
CA CYS A 8 -26.26 8.07 -22.34
C CYS A 8 -26.39 6.83 -21.46
N VAL A 9 -25.92 5.68 -21.93
CA VAL A 9 -25.84 4.46 -21.13
C VAL A 9 -24.59 4.55 -20.26
N TYR A 10 -24.79 4.65 -18.95
CA TYR A 10 -23.70 4.62 -17.97
C TYR A 10 -23.69 3.26 -17.27
N HIS A 11 -22.52 2.64 -17.17
CA HIS A 11 -22.31 1.43 -16.37
C HIS A 11 -21.57 1.82 -15.09
N ILE A 12 -22.26 1.71 -13.96
CA ILE A 12 -21.64 1.87 -12.64
C ILE A 12 -21.06 0.51 -12.27
N LEU A 13 -19.74 0.38 -12.29
CA LEU A 13 -19.07 -0.84 -11.84
C LEU A 13 -18.99 -0.85 -10.30
N PRO A 14 -19.22 -2.00 -9.66
CA PRO A 14 -19.02 -2.11 -8.22
C PRO A 14 -17.55 -1.88 -7.89
N ALA A 15 -17.28 -1.20 -6.78
CA ALA A 15 -15.93 -1.03 -6.28
C ALA A 15 -15.34 -2.38 -5.81
N GLU A 16 -14.05 -2.54 -6.02
CA GLU A 16 -13.29 -3.77 -5.78
C GLU A 16 -12.26 -3.57 -4.65
N LYS A 17 -11.64 -4.67 -4.21
CA LYS A 17 -10.47 -4.59 -3.32
C LYS A 17 -9.29 -3.97 -4.07
N PRO A 18 -8.37 -3.30 -3.36
CA PRO A 18 -7.20 -2.73 -4.01
C PRO A 18 -6.30 -3.86 -4.50
N SER A 19 -5.56 -3.60 -5.58
CA SER A 19 -4.49 -4.47 -6.04
C SER A 19 -3.21 -4.26 -5.23
N ALA A 20 -2.36 -5.29 -5.16
CA ALA A 20 -1.06 -5.20 -4.52
C ALA A 20 -0.23 -4.03 -5.06
N VAL A 21 0.56 -3.42 -4.18
CA VAL A 21 1.64 -2.51 -4.57
C VAL A 21 2.65 -3.23 -5.46
N ARG A 22 3.37 -2.45 -6.27
CA ARG A 22 4.36 -2.96 -7.24
C ARG A 22 5.63 -2.13 -7.16
N ASN A 23 6.73 -2.64 -7.71
CA ASN A 23 7.98 -1.88 -7.85
C ASN A 23 8.42 -1.24 -6.52
N CYS A 24 8.50 -2.06 -5.47
CA CYS A 24 8.93 -1.62 -4.16
C CYS A 24 10.45 -1.50 -4.10
N ASP A 25 10.93 -0.29 -3.86
CA ASP A 25 12.33 0.02 -3.64
C ASP A 25 12.57 0.31 -2.16
N VAL A 26 13.56 -0.40 -1.59
CA VAL A 26 14.01 -0.17 -0.21
C VAL A 26 15.34 0.57 -0.27
N THR A 27 15.37 1.78 0.28
CA THR A 27 16.60 2.58 0.40
C THR A 27 17.04 2.65 1.85
N ASN A 28 18.35 2.77 2.06
CA ASN A 28 18.95 2.89 3.38
C ASN A 28 18.73 1.67 4.30
N VAL A 29 18.79 0.46 3.75
CA VAL A 29 18.64 -0.80 4.52
C VAL A 29 19.57 -0.88 5.74
N THR A 30 20.76 -0.25 5.65
CA THR A 30 21.79 -0.22 6.70
C THR A 30 21.82 1.06 7.53
N TYR A 31 20.98 2.06 7.22
CA TYR A 31 21.00 3.38 7.85
C TYR A 31 19.63 3.74 8.41
N ASP A 32 19.62 4.47 9.52
CA ASP A 32 18.40 4.98 10.13
C ASP A 32 18.08 6.39 9.57
N PRO A 33 16.90 6.63 8.96
CA PRO A 33 15.77 5.71 8.78
C PRO A 33 15.84 4.86 7.49
N LEU A 34 15.28 3.65 7.57
CA LEU A 34 14.96 2.82 6.40
C LEU A 34 13.77 3.43 5.66
N THR A 35 13.85 3.52 4.35
CA THR A 35 12.73 4.04 3.53
C THR A 35 12.25 2.96 2.58
N LEU A 36 10.93 2.78 2.51
CA LEU A 36 10.25 1.92 1.55
C LEU A 36 9.36 2.78 0.66
N ASN A 37 9.56 2.72 -0.65
CA ASN A 37 8.72 3.38 -1.62
C ASN A 37 8.21 2.36 -2.63
N CYS A 38 6.90 2.24 -2.79
CA CYS A 38 6.30 1.38 -3.81
C CYS A 38 5.42 2.18 -4.76
N THR A 39 5.08 1.59 -5.90
CA THR A 39 4.03 2.10 -6.78
C THR A 39 2.68 1.54 -6.31
N PRO A 40 1.66 2.40 -6.11
CA PRO A 40 0.33 1.94 -5.71
C PRO A 40 -0.31 1.06 -6.81
N GLY A 41 -1.04 0.03 -6.38
CA GLY A 41 -1.88 -0.76 -7.27
C GLY A 41 -3.19 -0.03 -7.60
N HIS A 42 -4.01 -0.66 -8.45
CA HIS A 42 -5.36 -0.16 -8.72
C HIS A 42 -6.20 -0.17 -7.43
N ASP A 43 -6.81 0.96 -7.10
CA ASP A 43 -7.52 1.17 -5.83
C ASP A 43 -8.91 0.53 -5.79
N GLY A 44 -9.37 -0.04 -6.90
CA GLY A 44 -10.71 -0.63 -7.02
C GLY A 44 -11.83 0.41 -7.11
N GLY A 45 -11.52 1.65 -7.47
CA GLY A 45 -12.48 2.75 -7.63
C GLY A 45 -12.86 3.46 -6.32
N VAL A 46 -12.14 3.20 -5.23
CA VAL A 46 -12.35 3.82 -3.92
C VAL A 46 -10.98 4.08 -3.28
N ARG A 47 -10.87 5.18 -2.52
CA ARG A 47 -9.64 5.54 -1.79
C ARG A 47 -9.08 4.35 -1.01
N GLN A 48 -7.81 4.07 -1.25
CA GLN A 48 -7.03 3.04 -0.56
C GLN A 48 -6.06 3.66 0.46
N THR A 49 -5.61 2.85 1.39
CA THR A 49 -4.61 3.14 2.41
C THR A 49 -3.61 1.99 2.42
N PHE A 50 -2.37 2.28 2.78
CA PHE A 50 -1.29 1.31 2.79
C PHE A 50 -0.81 1.07 4.21
N PHE A 51 -0.52 -0.20 4.51
CA PHE A 51 0.00 -0.63 5.80
C PHE A 51 1.36 -1.28 5.61
N LEU A 52 2.36 -0.83 6.35
CA LEU A 52 3.67 -1.45 6.45
C LEU A 52 3.82 -2.10 7.82
N GLU A 53 4.05 -3.39 7.82
CA GLU A 53 4.44 -4.17 8.99
C GLU A 53 5.91 -4.58 8.87
N VAL A 54 6.70 -4.28 9.90
CA VAL A 54 8.12 -4.62 9.99
C VAL A 54 8.29 -5.65 11.08
N PHE A 55 8.89 -6.79 10.72
CA PHE A 55 9.14 -7.90 11.63
C PHE A 55 10.63 -8.16 11.77
N ASP A 56 11.04 -8.63 12.95
CA ASP A 56 12.31 -9.31 13.10
C ASP A 56 12.18 -10.70 12.45
N LYS A 57 12.99 -10.99 11.43
CA LYS A 57 12.86 -12.22 10.63
C LYS A 57 13.18 -13.49 11.43
N ILE A 58 13.99 -13.38 12.48
CA ILE A 58 14.44 -14.53 13.28
C ILE A 58 13.38 -14.90 14.32
N THR A 59 12.88 -13.91 15.06
CA THR A 59 11.91 -14.12 16.14
C THR A 59 10.46 -14.08 15.65
N GLY A 60 10.20 -13.49 14.48
CA GLY A 60 8.86 -13.23 13.97
C GLY A 60 8.12 -12.10 14.68
N MET A 61 8.80 -11.37 15.59
CA MET A 61 8.18 -10.30 16.35
C MET A 61 7.86 -9.09 15.47
N LEU A 62 6.65 -8.53 15.61
CA LEU A 62 6.28 -7.25 15.02
C LEU A 62 7.03 -6.11 15.71
N LEU A 63 7.90 -5.42 14.96
CA LEU A 63 8.70 -4.30 15.43
C LEU A 63 8.00 -2.95 15.19
N ARG A 64 7.37 -2.80 14.02
CA ARG A 64 6.66 -1.57 13.63
C ARG A 64 5.41 -1.89 12.80
N ASN A 65 4.38 -1.08 12.98
CA ASN A 65 3.19 -1.04 12.15
C ASN A 65 2.90 0.42 11.83
N ILE A 66 2.92 0.78 10.54
CA ILE A 66 2.79 2.14 10.05
C ILE A 66 1.75 2.14 8.94
N ASN A 67 0.90 3.16 8.88
CA ASN A 67 -0.11 3.32 7.84
C ASN A 67 -0.01 4.69 7.18
N ASN A 68 -0.12 4.74 5.86
CA ASN A 68 -0.06 5.98 5.07
C ASN A 68 -1.09 5.96 3.93
N GLU A 69 -1.51 7.13 3.46
CA GLU A 69 -2.38 7.26 2.27
C GLU A 69 -1.62 6.94 0.98
N GLU A 70 -0.31 7.17 0.96
CA GLU A 70 0.60 6.80 -0.12
C GLU A 70 1.52 5.66 0.32
N PRO A 71 1.98 4.78 -0.60
CA PRO A 71 2.84 3.64 -0.28
C PRO A 71 4.32 4.05 -0.10
N LEU A 72 4.55 5.12 0.66
CA LEU A 72 5.86 5.68 1.01
C LEU A 72 6.00 5.66 2.53
N PHE A 73 7.04 5.02 3.04
CA PHE A 73 7.25 4.83 4.48
C PHE A 73 8.69 5.16 4.88
N GLU A 74 8.82 5.87 6.00
CA GLU A 74 10.08 6.03 6.71
C GLU A 74 9.99 5.26 8.04
N VAL A 75 10.94 4.38 8.29
CA VAL A 75 10.97 3.50 9.45
C VAL A 75 12.18 3.87 10.32
N PRO A 76 11.99 4.75 11.33
CA PRO A 76 13.06 5.17 12.22
C PRO A 76 13.32 4.18 13.37
N GLY A 77 14.52 4.24 13.93
CA GLY A 77 14.91 3.57 15.16
C GLY A 77 14.98 2.05 15.04
N LEU A 78 15.42 1.54 13.89
CA LEU A 78 15.72 0.12 13.71
C LEU A 78 17.12 -0.19 14.26
N SER A 79 17.24 -0.26 15.58
CA SER A 79 18.49 -0.59 16.28
C SER A 79 18.85 -2.08 16.24
N THR A 80 18.08 -2.90 15.53
CA THR A 80 18.28 -4.34 15.42
C THR A 80 19.39 -4.66 14.43
N SER A 81 20.49 -5.27 14.89
CA SER A 81 21.54 -5.88 14.03
C SER A 81 21.07 -7.14 13.29
N GLY A 82 19.75 -7.34 13.19
CA GLY A 82 19.10 -8.54 12.69
C GLY A 82 18.54 -8.37 11.29
N ILE A 83 18.13 -9.48 10.69
CA ILE A 83 17.48 -9.46 9.38
C ILE A 83 16.01 -9.04 9.58
N LEU A 84 15.57 -8.02 8.85
CA LEU A 84 14.20 -7.55 8.89
C LEU A 84 13.36 -8.20 7.78
N ALA A 85 12.08 -8.38 8.06
CA ALA A 85 11.07 -8.74 7.07
C ALA A 85 10.03 -7.61 6.97
N LEU A 86 9.80 -7.11 5.77
CA LEU A 86 8.85 -6.04 5.47
C LEU A 86 7.62 -6.65 4.77
N SER A 87 6.43 -6.32 5.25
CA SER A 87 5.15 -6.70 4.63
C SER A 87 4.32 -5.45 4.40
N ILE A 88 4.08 -5.12 3.14
CA ILE A 88 3.22 -4.00 2.74
C ILE A 88 1.89 -4.54 2.17
N LYS A 89 0.78 -3.95 2.60
CA LYS A 89 -0.58 -4.30 2.17
C LYS A 89 -1.35 -3.07 1.75
N SER A 90 -2.24 -3.23 0.78
CA SER A 90 -3.19 -2.21 0.34
C SER A 90 -4.58 -2.53 0.88
N TYR A 91 -5.31 -1.51 1.31
CA TYR A 91 -6.64 -1.64 1.90
C TYR A 91 -7.59 -0.56 1.42
N ASN A 92 -8.84 -0.91 1.20
CA ASN A 92 -9.93 0.04 1.08
C ASN A 92 -11.19 -0.50 1.78
N SER A 93 -12.33 0.19 1.65
CA SER A 93 -13.61 -0.24 2.25
C SER A 93 -14.15 -1.60 1.76
N LYS A 94 -13.58 -2.17 0.68
CA LYS A 94 -13.90 -3.51 0.16
C LYS A 94 -12.98 -4.60 0.72
N GLY A 95 -11.84 -4.22 1.29
CA GLY A 95 -10.96 -5.13 2.03
C GLY A 95 -9.47 -4.94 1.74
N LEU A 96 -8.70 -5.91 2.22
CA LEU A 96 -7.24 -6.00 2.07
C LEU A 96 -6.85 -6.80 0.83
N ASN A 97 -5.65 -6.52 0.33
CA ASN A 97 -4.90 -7.39 -0.55
C ASN A 97 -3.50 -7.65 0.02
#